data_AF-A0A942F0W3-F1
#
_entry.id   AF-A0A942F0W3-F1
#
_cell.length_a   1.000
_cell.length_b   1.000
_cell.length_c   1.000
_cell.angle_alpha   90.00
_cell.angle_beta   90.00
_cell.angle_gamma   90.00
#
_symmetry.space_group_name_H-M   'P 1'
#
loop_
_entity.id
_entity.type
_entity.pdbx_description
1 polymer ?
#
loop_
_entity_poly.entity_id
_entity_poly.type
_entity_poly.pdbx_seq_one_letter_code
_entity_poly.pdbx_strand_id
1 'polypeptide(L)' 'MNVRELLGEYEELEKKAKELEGELRCRHDCEGLCVTPEVWQAKEALIHVTMRMDEINELLGRDKRPAYHY' A
#
# COMPACT_ATOMS: atom_id res chain seq x y z
N MET A 1 -10.73 -17.60 -8.16
CA MET A 1 -10.29 -17.04 -6.86
C MET A 1 -11.48 -17.07 -5.93
N ASN A 2 -11.36 -17.70 -4.76
CA ASN A 2 -12.40 -17.67 -3.73
C ASN A 2 -12.33 -16.37 -2.92
N VAL A 3 -13.49 -15.94 -2.39
CA VAL A 3 -13.61 -14.78 -1.49
C VAL A 3 -12.65 -14.85 -0.28
N ARG A 4 -12.42 -16.06 0.26
CA ARG A 4 -11.45 -16.28 1.36
C ARG A 4 -10.01 -16.03 0.95
N GLU A 5 -9.63 -16.39 -0.28
CA GLU A 5 -8.28 -16.17 -0.80
C GLU A 5 -8.05 -14.68 -1.05
N LEU A 6 -9.05 -13.99 -1.60
CA LEU A 6 -9.03 -12.53 -1.80
C LEU A 6 -8.91 -11.75 -0.48
N LEU A 7 -9.63 -12.18 0.57
CA LEU A 7 -9.52 -11.56 1.89
C LEU A 7 -8.15 -11.81 2.54
N GLY A 8 -7.58 -13.01 2.35
CA GLY A 8 -6.21 -13.30 2.80
C GLY A 8 -5.17 -12.44 2.08
N GLU A 9 -5.27 -12.33 0.75
CA GLU A 9 -4.40 -11.46 -0.06
C GLU A 9 -4.52 -9.99 0.38
N TYR A 10 -5.74 -9.53 0.70
CA TYR A 10 -5.98 -8.18 1.21
C TYR A 10 -5.31 -7.93 2.57
N GLU A 11 -5.42 -8.84 3.54
CA GLU A 11 -4.79 -8.69 4.86
C GLU A 11 -3.25 -8.68 4.78
N GLU A 12 -2.67 -9.48 3.87
CA GLU A 12 -1.23 -9.46 3.62
C GLU A 12 -0.77 -8.14 2.98
N LEU A 13 -1.54 -7.62 2.03
CA LEU A 13 -1.28 -6.32 1.41
C LEU A 13 -1.42 -5.16 2.41
N GLU A 14 -2.40 -5.20 3.32
CA GLU A 14 -2.53 -4.21 4.41
C GLU A 14 -1.31 -4.19 5.32
N LYS A 15 -0.78 -5.36 5.70
CA LYS A 15 0.46 -5.43 6.50
C LYS A 15 1.63 -4.82 5.76
N LYS A 16 1.79 -5.18 4.48
CA LYS A 16 2.89 -4.68 3.63
C LYS A 16 2.81 -3.17 3.44
N ALA A 17 1.61 -2.62 3.25
CA ALA A 17 1.40 -1.17 3.16
C ALA A 17 1.83 -0.47 4.46
N LYS A 18 1.45 -1.01 5.62
CA LYS A 18 1.80 -0.45 6.93
C LYS A 18 3.30 -0.49 7.23
N GLU A 19 3.99 -1.54 6.79
CA GLU A 19 5.45 -1.64 6.88
C GLU A 19 6.13 -0.59 6.01
N LEU A 20 5.72 -0.46 4.74
CA LEU A 20 6.22 0.54 3.82
C LEU A 20 5.97 1.97 4.30
N GLU A 21 4.78 2.26 4.84
CA GLU A 21 4.47 3.56 5.47
C GLU A 21 5.37 3.84 6.69
N GLY A 22 5.65 2.82 7.51
CA GLY A 22 6.56 2.93 8.64
C GLY A 22 8.00 3.24 8.21
N GLU A 23 8.50 2.56 7.17
CA GLU A 23 9.81 2.82 6.58
C GLU A 23 9.90 4.23 5.99
N LEU A 24 8.88 4.66 5.27
CA LEU A 24 8.79 6.00 4.69
C LEU A 24 8.74 7.09 5.78
N ARG A 25 7.98 6.88 6.86
CA ARG A 25 7.87 7.82 7.98
C ARG A 25 9.19 7.96 8.74
N CYS A 26 9.85 6.85 9.08
CA CYS A 26 11.18 6.86 9.70
C CYS A 26 12.22 7.59 8.85
N ARG A 27 12.14 7.47 7.51
CA ARG A 27 13.05 8.19 6.60
C ARG A 27 12.71 9.68 6.47
N HIS A 28 11.43 10.07 6.62
CA HIS A 28 10.99 11.47 6.56
C HIS A 28 11.44 12.28 7.79
N ASP A 29 11.43 11.68 8.99
CA ASP A 29 11.86 12.32 10.24
C ASP A 29 13.39 12.60 10.28
N CYS A 30 14.18 11.96 9.41
CA CYS A 30 15.59 12.23 9.21
C CYS A 30 15.79 13.33 8.14
N GLU A 31 15.67 14.60 8.55
CA GLU A 31 16.06 15.83 7.83
C GLU A 31 16.22 15.76 6.28
N GLY A 32 15.19 16.25 5.57
CA GLY A 32 15.35 16.89 4.26
C GLY A 32 15.05 16.03 3.03
N LEU A 33 13.98 16.40 2.32
CA LEU A 33 13.66 16.03 0.92
C LEU A 33 14.16 14.63 0.52
N CYS A 34 13.45 13.63 1.01
CA CYS A 34 13.73 12.21 0.77
C CYS A 34 13.42 11.83 -0.70
N VAL A 35 14.22 12.33 -1.64
CA VAL A 35 14.23 11.88 -3.05
C VAL A 35 15.37 10.90 -3.25
N THR A 36 15.58 10.00 -2.29
CA THR A 36 16.50 8.88 -2.49
C THR A 36 15.78 7.81 -3.32
N PRO A 37 16.48 7.10 -4.23
CA PRO A 37 15.87 6.07 -5.06
C PRO A 37 15.16 4.99 -4.24
N GLU A 38 15.63 4.72 -3.02
CA GLU A 38 14.99 3.79 -2.09
C GLU A 38 13.62 4.28 -1.58
N VAL A 39 13.47 5.58 -1.31
CA VAL A 39 12.20 6.18 -0.88
C VAL A 39 11.20 6.23 -2.05
N TRP A 40 11.70 6.51 -3.26
CA TRP A 40 10.91 6.45 -4.47
C TRP A 40 10.40 5.02 -4.72
N GLN A 41 11.27 4.02 -4.61
CA GLN A 41 10.90 2.60 -4.74
C GLN A 41 9.89 2.17 -3.68
N ALA A 42 10.06 2.59 -2.42
CA ALA A 42 9.10 2.32 -1.37
C ALA A 42 7.73 2.98 -1.64
N LYS A 43 7.72 4.21 -2.18
CA LYS A 43 6.51 4.92 -2.59
C LYS A 43 5.82 4.24 -3.78
N GLU A 44 6.56 3.85 -4.81
CA GLU A 44 6.02 3.07 -5.94
C GLU A 44 5.45 1.73 -5.47
N ALA A 45 6.16 1.01 -4.59
CA ALA A 45 5.68 -0.23 -4.02
C ALA A 45 4.38 -0.04 -3.23
N LEU A 46 4.27 1.05 -2.47
CA LEU A 46 3.04 1.39 -1.75
C LEU A 46 1.88 1.65 -2.72
N ILE A 47 2.11 2.42 -3.79
CA ILE A 47 1.11 2.67 -4.84
C ILE A 47 0.63 1.35 -5.45
N HIS A 48 1.55 0.46 -5.85
CA HIS A 48 1.19 -0.84 -6.42
C HIS A 48 0.38 -1.71 -5.44
N VAL A 49 0.76 -1.75 -4.16
CA VAL A 49 0.03 -2.47 -3.11
C VAL A 49 -1.37 -1.91 -2.94
N THR A 50 -1.53 -0.58 -2.88
CA THR A 50 -2.85 0.05 -2.75
C THR A 50 -3.74 -0.18 -3.97
N MET A 51 -3.19 -0.10 -5.18
CA MET A 51 -3.94 -0.43 -6.40
C MET A 51 -4.44 -1.87 -6.38
N ARG A 52 -3.59 -2.81 -5.93
CA ARG A 52 -3.98 -4.22 -5.83
C ARG A 52 -5.09 -4.44 -4.80
N MET A 53 -5.04 -3.74 -3.68
CA MET A 53 -6.10 -3.77 -2.66
C MET A 53 -7.42 -3.21 -3.21
N ASP A 54 -7.39 -2.16 -4.03
CA ASP A 54 -8.57 -1.63 -4.70
C ASP A 54 -9.16 -2.63 -5.72
N GLU A 55 -8.32 -3.30 -6.50
CA GLU A 55 -8.76 -4.39 -7.40
C GLU A 55 -9.45 -5.50 -6.60
N ILE A 56 -8.87 -5.92 -5.48
CA ILE A 56 -9.46 -6.94 -4.61
C ILE A 56 -10.79 -6.46 -4.02
N ASN A 57 -10.87 -5.21 -3.57
CA ASN A 57 -12.12 -4.63 -3.06
C ASN A 57 -13.22 -4.59 -4.13
N GLU A 58 -12.87 -4.27 -5.38
CA GLU A 58 -13.79 -4.29 -6.52
C GLU A 58 -14.27 -5.72 -6.81
N LEU A 59 -13.36 -6.71 -6.80
CA LEU A 59 -13.70 -8.13 -6.95
C LEU A 59 -14.58 -8.67 -5.79
N LEU A 60 -14.42 -8.11 -4.59
CA LEU A 60 -15.20 -8.45 -3.40
C LEU A 60 -16.53 -7.67 -3.31
N GLY A 61 -16.79 -6.73 -4.23
CA GLY A 61 -17.98 -5.86 -4.18
C GLY A 61 -18.05 -4.95 -2.95
N ARG A 62 -16.89 -4.65 -2.34
CA ARG A 62 -16.79 -3.72 -1.20
C ARG A 62 -16.73 -2.28 -1.73
N ASP A 63 -17.46 -1.38 -1.07
CA ASP A 63 -17.48 0.05 -1.40
C ASP A 63 -16.07 0.62 -1.39
N LYS A 64 -15.68 1.32 -2.48
CA LYS A 64 -14.35 1.93 -2.66
C LYS A 64 -14.11 2.90 -1.52
N ARG A 65 -13.29 2.53 -0.53
CA ARG A 65 -12.66 3.54 0.33
C ARG A 65 -11.61 4.22 -0.55
N PRO A 66 -11.67 5.54 -0.78
CA PRO A 66 -10.66 6.22 -1.58
C PRO A 66 -9.31 6.05 -0.88
N ALA A 67 -8.47 5.16 -1.41
CA ALA A 67 -7.10 5.01 -0.99
C ALA A 67 -6.32 6.24 -1.48
N TYR A 68 -5.48 6.79 -0.61
CA TYR A 68 -4.77 8.05 -0.81
C TYR A 68 -3.82 7.97 -2.01
N HIS A 69 -4.25 8.47 -3.17
CA HIS A 69 -3.37 8.75 -4.31
C HIS A 69 -2.77 10.16 -4.11
N TYR A 70 -1.62 10.26 -3.45
CA TYR A 70 -0.84 11.50 -3.31
C TYR A 70 0.63 11.31 -3.73
#